data_AF-A0A6N6S9V3-F1
#
_entry.id   AF-A0A6N6S9V3-F1
#
_cell.length_a   1.000
_cell.length_b   1.000
_cell.length_c   1.000
_cell.angle_alpha   90.00
_cell.angle_beta   90.00
_cell.angle_gamma   90.00
#
_symmetry.space_group_name_H-M   'P 1'
#
loop_
_entity.id
_entity.type
_entity.pdbx_description
1 polymer ?
#
loop_
_entity_poly.entity_id
_entity_poly.type
_entity_poly.pdbx_seq_one_letter_code
_entity_poly.pdbx_strand_id
1 'polypeptide(L)'
;MTRVHDMGGRWGDGPVMPEPQGTVPFAEDWHRTALALTLAAGGLGQWSIDASRHARESLAPKDYARFSYYEKWLAALADLLVAKGLVSEAELASGTAAPALPHPKLFRAGAVAPALARGTPYA
;
A
#
# COMPACT_ATOMS: atom_id res chain seq x y z
N MET A 1 14.15 -17.28 -8.00
CA MET A 1 13.37 -16.94 -9.22
C MET A 1 13.17 -15.44 -9.22
N THR A 2 13.58 -14.75 -10.28
CA THR A 2 13.34 -13.32 -10.48
C THR A 2 11.84 -13.06 -10.58
N ARG A 3 11.32 -12.07 -9.83
CA ARG A 3 9.91 -11.68 -9.88
C ARG A 3 9.76 -10.41 -10.73
N VAL A 4 8.53 -10.11 -11.18
CA VAL A 4 8.26 -8.98 -12.10
C VAL A 4 8.75 -7.62 -11.59
N HIS A 5 8.78 -7.41 -10.27
CA HIS A 5 9.24 -6.15 -9.67
C HIS A 5 10.75 -5.91 -9.85
N ASP A 6 11.54 -6.96 -10.04
CA ASP A 6 12.99 -6.89 -10.22
C ASP A 6 13.31 -6.67 -11.69
N MET A 7 13.16 -5.41 -12.12
CA MET A 7 13.30 -5.00 -13.52
C MET A 7 14.73 -4.54 -13.88
N GLY A 8 15.68 -4.64 -12.94
CA GLY A 8 17.07 -4.21 -13.15
C GLY A 8 17.72 -4.93 -14.33
N GLY A 9 18.18 -4.17 -15.32
CA GLY A 9 18.84 -4.73 -16.52
C GLY A 9 17.88 -5.29 -17.58
N ARG A 10 16.56 -5.13 -17.43
CA ARG A 10 15.57 -5.49 -18.46
C ARG A 10 15.60 -4.48 -19.62
N TRP A 11 15.32 -4.99 -20.83
CA TRP A 11 15.11 -4.20 -22.04
C TRP A 11 13.66 -4.32 -22.51
N GLY A 12 13.14 -3.31 -23.22
CA GLY A 12 11.85 -3.40 -23.92
C GLY A 12 10.68 -2.59 -23.34
N ASP A 13 10.88 -1.80 -22.29
CA ASP A 13 9.81 -0.99 -21.66
C ASP A 13 9.56 0.37 -22.32
N GLY A 14 10.34 0.71 -23.34
CA GLY A 14 10.28 2.00 -23.99
C GLY A 14 10.99 3.12 -23.20
N PRO A 15 10.88 4.38 -23.68
CA PRO A 15 11.50 5.53 -23.02
C PRO A 15 10.77 5.90 -21.73
N VAL A 16 11.49 6.53 -20.81
CA VAL A 16 10.91 7.15 -19.61
C VAL A 16 10.07 8.36 -20.04
N MET A 17 8.82 8.41 -19.59
CA MET A 17 7.89 9.52 -19.81
C MET A 17 7.73 10.32 -18.51
N PRO A 18 8.53 11.38 -18.27
CA PRO A 18 8.50 12.10 -17.01
C PRO A 18 7.26 13.00 -16.90
N GLU A 19 6.67 13.06 -15.71
CA GLU A 19 5.70 14.09 -15.37
C GLU A 19 6.39 15.42 -15.03
N PRO A 20 5.71 16.58 -15.20
CA PRO A 20 6.25 17.87 -14.78
C PRO A 20 6.56 17.92 -13.28
N GLN A 21 7.68 18.54 -12.92
CA GLN A 21 8.05 18.72 -11.51
C GLN A 21 7.00 19.54 -10.75
N GLY A 22 6.82 19.21 -9.47
CA GLY A 22 5.86 19.88 -8.59
C GLY A 22 4.41 19.37 -8.72
N THR A 23 4.14 18.47 -9.66
CA THR A 23 2.83 17.80 -9.75
C THR A 23 2.68 16.83 -8.59
N VAL A 24 1.58 16.94 -7.84
CA VAL A 24 1.25 15.96 -6.81
C VAL A 24 0.85 14.66 -7.53
N PRO A 25 1.40 13.48 -7.18
CA PRO A 25 1.25 12.24 -7.96
C PRO A 25 -0.13 11.57 -7.78
N PHE A 26 -1.20 12.35 -7.74
CA PHE A 26 -2.58 11.88 -7.62
C PHE A 26 -3.30 12.17 -8.92
N ALA A 27 -3.16 11.28 -9.90
CA ALA A 27 -3.91 11.35 -11.16
C ALA A 27 -5.42 11.16 -10.95
N GLU A 28 -5.81 10.43 -9.90
CA GLU A 28 -7.20 10.14 -9.57
C GLU A 28 -7.49 10.51 -8.10
N ASP A 29 -8.73 10.90 -7.81
CA ASP A 29 -9.16 11.31 -6.47
C ASP A 29 -8.92 10.22 -5.41
N TRP A 30 -9.13 8.96 -5.80
CA TRP A 30 -8.98 7.82 -4.90
C TRP A 30 -7.52 7.53 -4.51
N HIS A 31 -6.52 8.07 -5.22
CA HIS A 31 -5.11 7.88 -4.88
C HIS A 31 -4.76 8.47 -3.50
N ARG A 32 -5.39 9.58 -3.12
CA ARG A 32 -5.23 10.19 -1.80
C ARG A 32 -5.75 9.26 -0.71
N THR A 33 -6.89 8.63 -0.96
CA THR A 33 -7.51 7.65 -0.06
C THR A 33 -6.65 6.40 0.04
N ALA A 34 -6.10 5.90 -1.06
CA ALA A 34 -5.19 4.74 -1.06
C ALA A 34 -3.94 4.96 -0.19
N LEU A 35 -3.31 6.14 -0.32
CA LEU A 35 -2.20 6.53 0.54
C LEU A 35 -2.63 6.64 2.01
N ALA A 36 -3.75 7.31 2.27
CA ALA A 36 -4.27 7.50 3.63
C ALA A 36 -4.57 6.15 4.32
N LEU A 37 -5.22 5.22 3.62
CA LEU A 37 -5.49 3.87 4.12
C LEU A 37 -4.21 3.10 4.41
N THR A 38 -3.22 3.20 3.52
CA THR A 38 -1.92 2.53 3.73
C THR A 38 -1.21 3.07 4.98
N LEU A 39 -1.20 4.39 5.19
CA LEU A 39 -0.61 5.00 6.37
C LEU A 39 -1.38 4.65 7.65
N ALA A 40 -2.72 4.67 7.60
CA ALA A 40 -3.58 4.29 8.72
C ALA A 40 -3.36 2.84 9.15
N ALA A 41 -3.33 1.92 8.18
CA ALA A 41 -3.10 0.51 8.42
C ALA A 41 -1.68 0.23 8.92
N GLY A 42 -0.66 0.88 8.34
CA GLY A 42 0.72 0.81 8.82
C GLY A 42 0.88 1.33 10.25
N GLY A 43 0.12 2.36 10.63
CA GLY A 43 0.07 2.92 11.99
C GLY A 43 -0.42 1.93 13.05
N LEU A 44 -1.08 0.84 12.67
CA LEU A 44 -1.44 -0.24 13.59
C LEU A 44 -0.20 -1.00 14.12
N GLY A 45 0.94 -0.89 13.43
CA GLY A 45 2.22 -1.48 13.84
C GLY A 45 2.24 -3.01 13.79
N GLN A 46 1.43 -3.60 12.91
CA GLN A 46 1.28 -5.06 12.74
C GLN A 46 2.32 -5.68 11.78
N TRP A 47 3.09 -4.83 11.08
CA TRP A 47 4.13 -5.23 10.13
C TRP A 47 5.21 -4.15 9.96
N SER A 48 6.35 -4.55 9.40
CA SER A 48 7.41 -3.62 8.97
C SER A 48 7.21 -3.16 7.52
N ILE A 49 8.00 -2.16 7.10
CA ILE A 49 8.02 -1.73 5.71
C ILE A 49 8.46 -2.85 4.76
N ASP A 50 9.34 -3.76 5.20
CA ASP A 50 9.82 -4.89 4.40
C ASP A 50 8.70 -5.88 4.11
N ALA A 51 7.83 -6.16 5.10
CA ALA A 51 6.63 -6.95 4.87
C ALA A 51 5.66 -6.26 3.89
N SER A 52 5.57 -4.93 3.93
CA SER A 52 4.77 -4.16 2.96
C SER A 52 5.34 -4.26 1.54
N ARG A 53 6.67 -4.20 1.38
CA ARG A 53 7.34 -4.41 0.09
C ARG A 53 7.12 -5.83 -0.41
N HIS A 54 7.36 -6.82 0.45
CA HIS A 54 7.18 -8.23 0.11
C HIS A 54 5.75 -8.56 -0.35
N ALA A 55 4.73 -7.96 0.26
CA ALA A 55 3.34 -8.14 -0.19
C ALA A 55 3.14 -7.62 -1.63
N ARG A 56 3.66 -6.43 -1.96
CA ARG A 56 3.59 -5.86 -3.32
C ARG A 56 4.36 -6.72 -4.33
N GLU A 57 5.50 -7.24 -3.91
CA GLU A 57 6.35 -8.14 -4.71
C GLU A 57 5.73 -9.52 -4.91
N SER A 58 4.70 -9.87 -4.12
CA SER A 58 3.99 -11.15 -4.16
C SER A 58 2.70 -11.12 -4.96
N LEU A 59 2.29 -9.94 -5.45
CA LEU A 59 1.18 -9.81 -6.40
C LEU A 59 1.42 -10.69 -7.62
N ALA A 60 0.34 -11.27 -8.16
CA ALA A 60 0.42 -12.08 -9.35
C ALA A 60 1.10 -11.29 -10.50
N PRO A 61 2.04 -11.89 -11.25
CA PRO A 61 2.79 -11.20 -12.32
C PRO A 61 1.93 -10.39 -13.28
N LYS A 62 0.77 -10.94 -13.67
CA LYS A 62 -0.20 -10.30 -14.56
C LYS A 62 -0.79 -9.03 -13.94
N ASP A 63 -1.15 -9.09 -12.66
CA ASP A 63 -1.73 -7.96 -11.95
C ASP A 63 -0.68 -6.90 -11.65
N TYR A 64 0.53 -7.28 -11.22
CA TYR A 64 1.63 -6.35 -11.03
C TYR A 64 1.95 -5.58 -12.32
N ALA A 65 1.97 -6.24 -13.47
CA ALA A 65 2.25 -5.56 -14.74
C ALA A 65 1.14 -4.58 -15.16
N ARG A 66 -0.13 -4.90 -14.85
CA ARG A 66 -1.31 -4.13 -15.26
C ARG A 66 -1.64 -2.97 -14.31
N PHE A 67 -1.46 -3.18 -13.01
CA PHE A 67 -1.84 -2.21 -11.99
C PHE A 67 -1.00 -0.94 -12.06
N SER A 68 -1.68 0.19 -11.94
CA SER A 68 -1.10 1.49 -11.62
C SER A 68 -0.39 1.47 -10.26
N TYR A 69 0.31 2.56 -9.94
CA TYR A 69 1.08 2.66 -8.69
C TYR A 69 0.22 2.43 -7.45
N TYR A 70 -0.93 3.12 -7.33
CA TYR A 70 -1.78 2.98 -6.15
C TYR A 70 -2.65 1.72 -6.16
N GLU A 71 -2.90 1.12 -7.32
CA GLU A 71 -3.56 -0.20 -7.38
C GLU A 71 -2.67 -1.29 -6.78
N LYS A 72 -1.35 -1.27 -7.08
CA LYS A 72 -0.38 -2.18 -6.43
C LYS A 72 -0.37 -2.01 -4.92
N TRP A 73 -0.47 -0.77 -4.43
CA TRP A 73 -0.49 -0.48 -3.01
C TRP A 73 -1.76 -1.02 -2.34
N LEU A 74 -2.93 -0.77 -2.93
CA LEU A 74 -4.21 -1.25 -2.39
C LEU A 74 -4.32 -2.78 -2.42
N ALA A 75 -3.94 -3.42 -3.53
CA ALA A 75 -4.01 -4.88 -3.66
C ALA A 75 -3.14 -5.56 -2.58
N ALA A 76 -1.87 -5.13 -2.45
CA ALA A 76 -0.98 -5.69 -1.44
C ALA A 76 -1.41 -5.35 -0.01
N LEU A 77 -2.03 -4.19 0.21
CA LEU A 77 -2.58 -3.82 1.51
C LEU A 77 -3.76 -4.72 1.88
N ALA A 78 -4.66 -5.01 0.93
CA ALA A 78 -5.78 -5.92 1.14
C ALA A 78 -5.27 -7.32 1.54
N ASP A 79 -4.30 -7.86 0.81
CA ASP A 79 -3.66 -9.14 1.14
C ASP A 79 -3.05 -9.14 2.54
N LEU A 80 -2.36 -8.06 2.93
CA LEU A 80 -1.77 -7.93 4.26
C LEU A 80 -2.81 -7.85 5.37
N LEU A 81 -3.89 -7.09 5.17
CA LEU A 81 -4.97 -6.97 6.15
C LEU A 81 -5.63 -8.33 6.40
N VAL A 82 -5.86 -9.10 5.34
CA VAL A 82 -6.38 -10.48 5.42
C VAL A 82 -5.39 -11.40 6.11
N ALA A 83 -4.11 -11.39 5.69
CA ALA A 83 -3.08 -12.23 6.28
C ALA A 83 -2.85 -11.95 7.78
N LYS A 84 -3.16 -10.75 8.25
CA LYS A 84 -3.08 -10.34 9.67
C LYS A 84 -4.40 -10.53 10.43
N GLY A 85 -5.47 -10.98 9.77
CA GLY A 85 -6.79 -11.15 10.38
C GLY A 85 -7.45 -9.85 10.81
N LEU A 86 -7.04 -8.71 10.22
CA LEU A 86 -7.62 -7.39 10.52
C LEU A 86 -8.87 -7.11 9.69
N VAL A 87 -8.97 -7.73 8.52
CA VAL A 87 -10.12 -7.72 7.62
C VAL A 87 -10.26 -9.12 7.05
N SER A 88 -11.49 -9.59 6.84
CA SER A 88 -11.76 -10.87 6.17
C SER A 88 -12.03 -10.69 4.67
N GLU A 89 -11.83 -11.75 3.89
CA GLU A 89 -12.18 -11.74 2.46
C GLU A 89 -13.68 -11.45 2.24
N ALA A 90 -14.55 -11.89 3.15
CA ALA A 90 -15.98 -11.63 3.08
C ALA A 90 -16.33 -10.14 3.29
N GLU A 91 -15.63 -9.45 4.18
CA GLU A 91 -15.80 -8.00 4.37
C GLU A 91 -15.33 -7.22 3.14
N LEU A 92 -14.21 -7.64 2.52
CA LEU A 92 -13.75 -7.04 1.26
C LEU A 92 -14.73 -7.28 0.11
N ALA A 93 -15.23 -8.51 -0.04
CA ALA A 93 -16.17 -8.88 -1.10
C ALA A 93 -17.53 -8.19 -0.96
N SER A 94 -18.02 -8.02 0.27
CA SER A 94 -19.31 -7.37 0.55
C SER A 94 -19.19 -5.84 0.69
N GLY A 95 -17.98 -5.29 0.82
CA GLY A 95 -17.74 -3.88 1.11
C GLY A 95 -18.27 -3.43 2.48
N THR A 96 -18.66 -4.37 3.35
CA THR A 96 -19.29 -4.10 4.64
C THR A 96 -18.45 -4.71 5.75
N ALA A 97 -17.98 -3.88 6.68
CA ALA A 97 -17.23 -4.35 7.84
C ALA A 97 -18.16 -5.03 8.85
N ALA A 98 -17.68 -6.11 9.46
CA ALA A 98 -18.33 -6.70 10.61
C ALA A 98 -18.16 -5.79 11.84
N PRO A 99 -19.09 -5.81 12.80
CA PRO A 99 -18.91 -5.08 14.06
C PRO A 99 -17.62 -5.53 14.77
N ALA A 100 -16.74 -4.58 15.06
CA ALA A 100 -15.47 -4.82 15.74
C ALA A 100 -15.14 -3.72 16.74
N LEU A 101 -14.41 -4.08 17.80
CA LEU A 101 -13.84 -3.08 18.71
C LEU A 101 -12.66 -2.37 18.02
N PRO A 102 -12.46 -1.06 18.28
CA PRO A 102 -11.31 -0.35 17.73
C PRO A 102 -9.98 -1.02 18.11
N HIS A 103 -9.07 -1.14 17.15
CA HIS A 103 -7.73 -1.64 17.43
C HIS A 103 -7.02 -0.77 18.49
N PRO A 104 -6.28 -1.35 19.46
CA PRO A 104 -5.64 -0.56 20.52
C PRO A 104 -4.68 0.52 20.01
N LYS A 105 -4.05 0.29 18.86
CA LYS A 105 -3.16 1.24 18.17
C LYS A 105 -3.86 1.98 17.03
N LEU A 106 -5.17 2.24 17.14
CA LEU A 106 -5.92 3.00 16.14
C LEU A 106 -5.20 4.32 15.81
N PHE A 107 -4.83 4.50 14.54
CA PHE A 107 -4.09 5.67 14.10
C PHE A 107 -5.02 6.86 13.90
N ARG A 108 -5.08 7.74 14.90
CA ARG A 108 -5.96 8.92 14.89
C ARG A 108 -5.33 10.09 14.16
N ALA A 109 -6.18 10.98 13.63
CA ALA A 109 -5.77 12.15 12.86
C ALA A 109 -4.68 13.01 13.55
N GLY A 110 -4.81 13.28 14.85
CA GLY A 110 -3.83 14.07 15.61
C GLY A 110 -2.45 13.43 15.73
N ALA A 111 -2.33 12.12 15.49
CA ALA A 111 -1.06 11.39 15.54
C ALA A 111 -0.32 11.38 14.19
N VAL A 112 -0.97 11.77 13.08
CA VAL A 112 -0.40 11.66 11.72
C VAL A 112 0.84 12.54 11.56
N ALA A 113 0.71 13.85 11.75
CA ALA A 113 1.82 14.78 11.54
C ALA A 113 3.03 14.48 12.46
N PRO A 114 2.87 14.25 13.78
CA PRO A 114 3.99 13.88 14.65
C PRO A 114 4.65 12.56 14.26
N ALA A 115 3.89 11.56 13.79
CA ALA A 115 4.46 10.29 13.35
C ALA A 115 5.28 10.45 12.06
N LEU A 116 4.76 11.17 11.07
CA LEU A 116 5.48 11.43 9.82
C LEU A 116 6.75 12.27 10.05
N ALA A 117 6.70 13.27 10.92
CA ALA A 117 7.87 14.08 11.27
C ALA A 117 8.96 13.28 11.99
N ARG A 118 8.58 12.26 12.76
CA ARG A 118 9.53 11.36 13.44
C ARG A 118 10.25 10.41 12.48
N GLY A 119 9.62 10.11 11.34
CA GLY A 119 10.14 9.15 10.37
C GLY A 119 10.12 7.70 10.85
N THR A 120 10.95 6.87 10.24
CA THR A 120 11.10 5.45 10.59
C THR A 120 12.50 5.21 11.14
N PRO A 121 12.71 4.23 12.03
CA PRO A 121 14.03 3.93 12.59
C PRO A 121 15.04 3.36 11.58
N TYR A 122 14.65 3.22 10.31
CA TYR A 122 15.51 2.83 9.20
C TYR A 122 16.09 4.05 8.44
N ALA A 123 15.85 5.26 8.94
CA ALA A 123 16.40 6.52 8.42
C ALA A 123 17.65 6.95 9.20
#